data_AF-A0A963H8C8-F1
#
_entry.id   AF-A0A963H8C8-F1
#
_cell.length_a   1.000
_cell.length_b   1.000
_cell.length_c   1.000
_cell.angle_alpha   90.00
_cell.angle_beta   90.00
_cell.angle_gamma   90.00
#
_symmetry.space_group_name_H-M   'P 1'
#
loop_
_entity.id
_entity.type
_entity.pdbx_description
1 polymer ?
#
loop_
_entity_poly.entity_id
_entity_poly.type
_entity_poly.pdbx_seq_one_letter_code
_entity_poly.pdbx_strand_id
1 'polypeptide(L)'
;MSSEKLPHLLIVEDDRALQKQIRWAFDQYDALTADDRESALAQVRRYQPPVVTMDLGLPPDADSVSEGFKLLEEILTLAPDTKIIVLTGQNDRANALRAVALGAYDFFAKPFEIEMLGLTIERAYRLYELQQENKRLQSMQQPDVLSGLLTRDPELLRVCRTIEKVSVSDATVLLLGESGTGKEVLARAVHESSARRRERFVAINCAAIPDNLLESELFGYEKGAFTGAGKTTPGKIETANNGTLMLDEIGDLPHALQAKLLR
;
A
#
# COMPACT_ATOMS: atom_id res chain seq x y z
N MET A 1 -6.34 13.21 -29.69
CA MET A 1 -6.98 11.88 -29.68
C MET A 1 -5.92 10.89 -29.21
N SER A 2 -5.92 10.56 -27.92
CA SER A 2 -5.05 9.51 -27.39
C SER A 2 -5.46 8.22 -28.09
N SER A 3 -4.51 7.50 -28.69
CA SER A 3 -4.70 6.12 -29.11
C SER A 3 -5.06 5.32 -27.86
N GLU A 4 -6.35 5.10 -27.59
CA GLU A 4 -6.78 4.24 -26.49
C GLU A 4 -6.21 2.85 -26.75
N LYS A 5 -5.24 2.46 -25.93
CA LYS A 5 -4.61 1.16 -26.02
C LYS A 5 -5.65 0.14 -25.56
N LEU A 6 -6.01 -0.79 -26.44
CA LEU A 6 -7.01 -1.80 -26.14
C LEU A 6 -6.59 -2.60 -24.89
N PRO A 7 -7.53 -2.94 -23.98
CA PRO A 7 -7.20 -3.73 -22.81
C PRO A 7 -6.74 -5.13 -23.20
N HIS A 8 -5.71 -5.65 -22.53
CA HIS A 8 -5.19 -6.98 -22.80
C HIS A 8 -6.16 -8.07 -22.31
N LEU A 9 -6.54 -9.00 -23.18
CA LEU A 9 -7.28 -10.22 -22.85
C LEU A 9 -6.36 -11.41 -23.12
N LEU A 10 -6.06 -12.23 -22.12
CA LEU A 10 -5.29 -13.45 -22.35
C LEU A 10 -6.22 -14.64 -22.57
N ILE A 11 -6.03 -15.35 -23.68
CA ILE A 11 -6.77 -16.56 -24.04
C ILE A 11 -5.80 -17.74 -23.96
N VAL A 12 -6.04 -18.65 -23.02
CA VAL A 12 -5.26 -19.89 -22.85
C VAL A 12 -6.10 -21.07 -23.32
N GLU A 13 -5.75 -21.61 -24.48
CA GLU A 13 -6.53 -22.66 -25.16
C GLU A 13 -5.62 -23.39 -26.15
N ASP A 14 -5.54 -24.71 -26.06
CA ASP A 14 -4.71 -25.53 -26.95
C ASP A 14 -5.42 -25.87 -28.28
N ASP A 15 -6.77 -25.91 -28.29
CA ASP A 15 -7.55 -25.97 -29.53
C ASP A 15 -7.45 -24.64 -30.31
N ARG A 16 -6.60 -24.65 -31.34
CA ARG A 16 -6.40 -23.50 -32.24
C ARG A 16 -7.66 -23.01 -32.94
N ALA A 17 -8.65 -23.86 -33.18
CA ALA A 17 -9.91 -23.44 -33.79
C ALA A 17 -10.73 -22.60 -32.80
N LEU A 18 -10.87 -23.10 -31.56
CA LEU A 18 -11.58 -22.39 -30.50
C LEU A 18 -10.84 -21.12 -30.08
N GLN A 19 -9.52 -21.16 -29.94
CA GLN A 19 -8.70 -19.99 -29.63
C GLN A 19 -8.89 -18.88 -30.67
N LYS A 20 -8.91 -19.22 -31.97
CA LYS A 20 -9.19 -18.27 -33.05
C LYS A 20 -10.61 -17.74 -33.00
N GLN A 21 -11.59 -18.60 -32.71
CA GLN A 21 -12.99 -18.19 -32.58
C GLN A 21 -13.18 -17.17 -31.46
N ILE A 22 -12.62 -17.44 -30.27
CA ILE A 22 -12.65 -16.51 -29.13
C ILE A 22 -11.95 -15.20 -29.52
N ARG A 23 -10.75 -15.29 -30.11
CA ARG A 23 -10.00 -14.10 -30.55
C ARG A 23 -10.77 -13.24 -31.55
N TRP A 24 -11.48 -13.85 -32.50
CA TRP A 24 -12.29 -13.11 -33.48
C TRP A 24 -13.57 -12.52 -32.88
N ALA A 25 -14.17 -13.20 -31.91
CA ALA A 25 -15.36 -12.71 -31.23
C ALA A 25 -15.11 -11.50 -30.33
N PHE A 26 -13.86 -11.30 -29.91
CA PHE A 26 -13.46 -10.30 -28.93
C PHE A 26 -12.39 -9.35 -29.49
N ASP A 27 -12.61 -8.83 -30.69
CA ASP A 27 -11.68 -7.95 -31.43
C ASP A 27 -11.53 -6.54 -30.82
N GLN A 28 -12.42 -6.17 -29.89
CA GLN A 28 -12.34 -4.96 -29.09
C GLN A 28 -11.27 -5.03 -27.96
N TYR A 29 -10.58 -6.16 -27.80
CA TYR A 29 -9.49 -6.33 -26.83
C TYR A 29 -8.16 -6.62 -27.54
N ASP A 30 -7.04 -6.29 -26.89
CA ASP A 30 -5.73 -6.75 -27.35
C ASP A 30 -5.54 -8.21 -26.91
N ALA A 31 -5.99 -9.13 -27.77
CA ALA A 31 -6.00 -10.56 -27.51
C ALA A 31 -4.58 -11.16 -27.54
N LEU A 32 -4.08 -11.50 -26.36
CA LEU A 32 -2.90 -12.32 -26.14
C LEU A 32 -3.30 -13.79 -26.15
N THR A 33 -2.48 -14.66 -26.73
CA THR A 33 -2.76 -16.11 -26.81
C THR A 33 -1.65 -16.93 -26.17
N ALA A 34 -2.04 -18.07 -25.60
CA ALA A 34 -1.15 -19.09 -25.07
C ALA A 34 -1.77 -20.48 -25.30
N ASP A 35 -0.92 -21.45 -25.62
CA ASP A 35 -1.33 -22.82 -25.95
C ASP A 35 -1.04 -23.78 -24.77
N ASP A 36 -0.28 -23.34 -23.76
CA ASP A 36 0.13 -24.14 -22.62
C ASP A 36 0.38 -23.27 -21.37
N ARG A 37 0.65 -23.93 -20.23
CA ARG A 37 0.91 -23.27 -18.95
C ARG A 37 2.13 -22.35 -18.98
N GLU A 38 3.21 -22.76 -19.64
CA GLU A 38 4.47 -21.99 -19.65
C GLU A 38 4.31 -20.67 -20.42
N SER A 39 3.74 -20.75 -21.63
CA SER A 39 3.43 -19.61 -22.46
C SER A 39 2.41 -18.66 -21.80
N ALA A 40 1.39 -19.21 -21.12
CA ALA A 40 0.43 -18.40 -20.37
C ALA A 40 1.11 -17.58 -19.25
N LEU A 41 1.97 -18.21 -18.45
CA LEU A 41 2.70 -17.52 -17.39
C LEU A 41 3.67 -16.46 -17.94
N ALA A 42 4.30 -16.72 -19.09
CA ALA A 42 5.14 -15.73 -19.75
C ALA A 42 4.34 -14.48 -20.17
N GLN A 43 3.12 -14.66 -20.70
CA GLN A 43 2.22 -13.55 -21.04
C GLN A 43 1.78 -12.78 -19.79
N VAL A 44 1.40 -13.48 -18.72
CA VAL A 44 0.97 -12.85 -17.46
C VAL A 44 2.08 -12.00 -16.85
N ARG A 45 3.32 -12.50 -16.83
CA ARG A 45 4.49 -11.75 -16.32
C ARG A 45 4.79 -10.50 -17.15
N ARG A 46 4.61 -10.59 -18.48
CA ARG A 46 4.98 -9.52 -19.40
C ARG A 46 3.92 -8.42 -19.48
N TYR A 47 2.64 -8.80 -19.51
CA TYR A 47 1.55 -7.88 -19.84
C TYR A 47 0.56 -7.64 -18.69
N GLN A 48 0.57 -8.48 -17.64
CA GLN A 48 -0.37 -8.41 -16.52
C GLN A 48 -1.83 -8.18 -16.98
N PRO A 49 -2.37 -9.09 -17.81
CA PRO A 49 -3.69 -8.91 -18.41
C PRO A 49 -4.76 -8.83 -17.32
N PRO A 50 -5.70 -7.86 -17.35
CA PRO A 50 -6.78 -7.77 -16.39
C PRO A 50 -7.71 -8.99 -16.35
N VAL A 51 -7.93 -9.61 -17.51
CA VAL A 51 -8.82 -10.75 -17.69
C VAL A 51 -8.10 -11.87 -18.44
N VAL A 52 -8.31 -13.09 -17.97
CA VAL A 52 -7.80 -14.33 -18.56
C VAL A 52 -8.98 -15.27 -18.81
N THR A 53 -9.11 -15.80 -20.02
CA THR A 53 -9.89 -17.02 -20.26
C THR A 53 -8.91 -18.19 -20.34
N MET A 54 -9.22 -19.31 -19.67
CA MET A 54 -8.33 -20.47 -19.71
C MET A 54 -9.08 -21.79 -19.74
N ASP A 55 -8.61 -22.74 -20.56
CA ASP A 55 -9.04 -24.14 -20.45
C ASP A 55 -8.42 -24.80 -19.21
N LEU A 56 -9.14 -25.76 -18.62
CA LEU A 56 -8.57 -26.67 -17.62
C LEU A 56 -7.77 -27.81 -18.26
N GLY A 57 -8.22 -28.32 -19.40
CA GLY A 57 -7.48 -29.31 -20.17
C GLY A 57 -6.33 -28.61 -20.90
N LEU A 58 -5.10 -28.81 -20.45
CA LEU A 58 -3.92 -28.20 -21.06
C LEU A 58 -2.80 -29.23 -21.26
N PRO A 59 -1.97 -29.07 -22.32
CA PRO A 59 -0.77 -29.88 -22.50
C PRO A 59 0.14 -29.89 -21.26
N PRO A 60 0.87 -30.99 -20.99
CA PRO A 60 1.03 -32.18 -21.85
C PRO A 60 -0.11 -33.20 -21.79
N ASP A 61 -1.10 -33.03 -20.91
CA ASP A 61 -2.21 -33.98 -20.71
C ASP A 61 -3.55 -33.23 -20.78
N ALA A 62 -4.00 -32.98 -22.01
CA ALA A 62 -5.23 -32.22 -22.28
C ALA A 62 -6.50 -32.91 -21.75
N ASP A 63 -6.46 -34.22 -21.53
CA ASP A 63 -7.57 -34.99 -20.93
C ASP A 63 -7.64 -34.80 -19.40
N SER A 64 -6.58 -34.27 -18.78
CA SER A 64 -6.48 -34.01 -17.36
C SER A 64 -6.58 -32.52 -17.04
N VAL A 65 -7.34 -32.20 -15.99
CA VAL A 65 -7.49 -30.82 -15.50
C VAL A 65 -6.36 -30.36 -14.59
N SER A 66 -5.37 -31.22 -14.32
CA SER A 66 -4.32 -30.92 -13.34
C SER A 66 -3.45 -29.73 -13.74
N GLU A 67 -3.11 -29.57 -15.03
CA GLU A 67 -2.27 -28.46 -15.47
C GLU A 67 -3.03 -27.13 -15.47
N GLY A 68 -4.31 -27.14 -15.85
CA GLY A 68 -5.18 -25.98 -15.72
C GLY A 68 -5.32 -25.48 -14.28
N PHE A 69 -5.53 -26.38 -13.32
CA PHE A 69 -5.59 -25.96 -11.92
C PHE A 69 -4.27 -25.38 -11.40
N LYS A 70 -3.13 -25.96 -11.77
CA LYS A 70 -1.81 -25.39 -11.43
C LYS A 70 -1.66 -23.99 -12.02
N LEU A 71 -2.03 -23.81 -13.28
CA LEU A 71 -1.97 -22.51 -13.95
C LEU A 71 -2.86 -21.48 -13.22
N LEU A 72 -4.09 -21.85 -12.84
CA LEU A 72 -5.01 -20.98 -12.09
C LEU A 72 -4.35 -20.46 -10.80
N GLU A 73 -3.81 -21.36 -9.98
CA GLU A 73 -3.15 -21.01 -8.72
C GLU A 73 -1.89 -20.15 -8.94
N GLU A 74 -1.10 -20.45 -9.97
CA GLU A 74 0.11 -19.70 -10.31
C GLU A 74 -0.22 -18.29 -10.82
N ILE A 75 -1.26 -18.11 -11.63
CA ILE A 75 -1.71 -16.78 -12.08
C ILE A 75 -2.18 -15.96 -10.87
N LEU A 76 -3.02 -16.52 -10.00
CA LEU A 76 -3.53 -15.82 -8.81
C LEU A 76 -2.41 -15.45 -7.83
N THR A 77 -1.33 -16.25 -7.78
CA THR A 77 -0.15 -15.92 -6.99
C THR A 77 0.65 -14.78 -7.60
N LEU A 78 0.84 -14.76 -8.92
CA LEU A 78 1.63 -13.75 -9.62
C LEU A 78 0.90 -12.41 -9.78
N ALA A 79 -0.41 -12.46 -10.03
CA ALA A 79 -1.25 -11.32 -10.34
C ALA A 79 -2.65 -11.51 -9.72
N PRO A 80 -2.78 -11.34 -8.38
CA PRO A 80 -3.98 -11.69 -7.62
C PRO A 80 -5.24 -10.91 -7.99
N ASP A 81 -5.08 -9.76 -8.66
CA ASP A 81 -6.21 -8.94 -9.10
C ASP A 81 -6.79 -9.40 -10.44
N THR A 82 -6.09 -10.24 -11.19
CA THR A 82 -6.52 -10.77 -12.49
C THR A 82 -7.84 -11.52 -12.34
N LYS A 83 -8.77 -11.33 -13.29
CA LYS A 83 -10.04 -12.05 -13.32
C LYS A 83 -9.93 -13.22 -14.28
N ILE A 84 -10.00 -14.43 -13.73
CA ILE A 84 -9.80 -15.67 -14.47
C ILE A 84 -11.16 -16.33 -14.72
N ILE A 85 -11.51 -16.52 -15.98
CA ILE A 85 -12.72 -17.22 -16.41
C ILE A 85 -12.29 -18.58 -16.92
N VAL A 86 -12.75 -19.64 -16.26
CA VAL A 86 -12.37 -21.01 -16.60
C VAL A 86 -13.33 -21.59 -17.64
N LEU A 87 -12.78 -22.14 -18.71
CA LEU A 87 -13.50 -22.89 -19.73
C LEU A 87 -13.25 -24.38 -19.44
N THR A 88 -14.30 -25.20 -19.34
CA THR A 88 -14.15 -26.63 -18.98
C THR A 88 -15.15 -27.49 -19.73
N GLY A 89 -14.87 -28.78 -19.95
CA GLY A 89 -15.80 -29.71 -20.61
C GLY A 89 -17.14 -29.94 -19.87
N GLN A 90 -18.17 -30.30 -20.64
CA GLN A 90 -19.60 -30.48 -20.24
C GLN A 90 -19.86 -31.29 -18.95
N ASN A 91 -18.98 -32.23 -18.58
CA ASN A 91 -19.25 -33.20 -17.51
C ASN A 91 -18.67 -32.82 -16.14
N ASP A 92 -17.99 -31.66 -16.02
CA ASP A 92 -17.20 -31.39 -14.84
C ASP A 92 -17.66 -30.18 -14.02
N ARG A 93 -18.90 -30.27 -13.54
CA ARG A 93 -19.44 -29.32 -12.54
C ARG A 93 -18.60 -29.29 -11.27
N ALA A 94 -17.95 -30.38 -10.92
CA ALA A 94 -17.06 -30.45 -9.75
C ALA A 94 -15.82 -29.56 -9.94
N ASN A 95 -15.19 -29.60 -11.11
CA ASN A 95 -14.04 -28.77 -11.46
C ASN A 95 -14.43 -27.30 -11.59
N ALA A 96 -15.60 -27.00 -12.16
CA ALA A 96 -16.13 -25.64 -12.18
C ALA A 96 -16.27 -25.05 -10.76
N LEU A 97 -16.91 -25.80 -9.85
CA LEU A 97 -17.04 -25.38 -8.45
C LEU A 97 -15.68 -25.27 -7.76
N ARG A 98 -14.76 -26.18 -8.05
CA ARG A 98 -13.40 -26.16 -7.52
C ARG A 98 -12.61 -24.94 -8.02
N ALA A 99 -12.72 -24.58 -9.30
CA ALA A 99 -12.08 -23.41 -9.87
C ALA A 99 -12.54 -22.13 -9.18
N VAL A 100 -13.85 -21.97 -8.99
CA VAL A 100 -14.41 -20.83 -8.24
C VAL A 100 -13.93 -20.84 -6.79
N ALA A 101 -13.89 -21.99 -6.13
CA ALA A 101 -13.37 -22.12 -4.77
C ALA A 101 -11.87 -21.75 -4.65
N LEU A 102 -11.09 -21.96 -5.72
CA LEU A 102 -9.69 -21.57 -5.81
C LEU A 102 -9.47 -20.10 -6.20
N GLY A 103 -10.53 -19.36 -6.52
CA GLY A 103 -10.47 -17.93 -6.82
C GLY A 103 -10.68 -17.54 -8.28
N ALA A 104 -11.11 -18.48 -9.14
CA ALA A 104 -11.61 -18.11 -10.47
C ALA A 104 -12.83 -17.17 -10.33
N TYR A 105 -12.93 -16.20 -11.24
CA TYR A 105 -14.02 -15.23 -11.26
C TYR A 105 -15.34 -15.88 -11.69
N ASP A 106 -15.29 -16.71 -12.73
CA ASP A 106 -16.45 -17.43 -13.27
C ASP A 106 -16.01 -18.66 -14.06
N PHE A 107 -16.96 -19.47 -14.54
CA PHE A 107 -16.69 -20.60 -15.41
C PHE A 107 -17.73 -20.77 -16.52
N PHE A 108 -17.33 -21.43 -17.61
CA PHE A 108 -18.18 -21.85 -18.71
C PHE A 108 -17.96 -23.31 -19.07
N ALA A 109 -19.04 -24.06 -19.24
CA ALA A 109 -19.00 -25.40 -19.78
C ALA A 109 -18.92 -25.36 -21.31
N LYS A 110 -18.03 -26.16 -21.91
CA LYS A 110 -17.90 -26.36 -23.36
C LYS A 110 -18.94 -27.40 -23.83
N PRO A 111 -19.74 -27.12 -24.88
CA PRO A 111 -19.77 -25.87 -25.66
C PRO A 111 -20.51 -24.72 -24.95
N PHE A 112 -20.02 -23.49 -25.12
CA PHE A 112 -20.61 -22.27 -24.56
C PHE A 112 -21.04 -21.28 -25.65
N GLU A 113 -21.97 -20.39 -25.28
CA GLU A 113 -22.41 -19.28 -26.12
C GLU A 113 -21.40 -18.12 -26.03
N ILE A 114 -20.87 -17.70 -27.18
CA ILE A 114 -19.87 -16.61 -27.27
C ILE A 114 -20.40 -15.30 -26.68
N GLU A 115 -21.69 -15.00 -26.87
CA GLU A 115 -22.33 -13.78 -26.35
C GLU A 115 -22.34 -13.76 -24.81
N MET A 116 -22.60 -14.91 -24.19
CA MET A 116 -22.57 -15.06 -22.73
C MET A 116 -21.16 -14.94 -22.19
N LEU A 117 -20.17 -15.55 -22.84
CA LEU A 117 -18.75 -15.37 -22.49
C LEU A 117 -18.35 -13.89 -22.58
N GLY A 118 -18.80 -13.19 -23.63
CA GLY A 118 -18.54 -11.76 -23.82
C GLY A 118 -19.09 -10.90 -22.67
N LEU A 119 -20.33 -11.16 -22.24
CA LEU A 119 -20.93 -10.47 -21.10
C LEU A 119 -20.14 -10.69 -19.81
N THR A 120 -19.66 -11.91 -19.57
CA THR A 120 -18.82 -12.21 -18.39
C THR A 120 -17.46 -11.54 -18.48
N ILE A 121 -16.83 -11.50 -19.65
CA ILE A 121 -15.56 -10.79 -19.88
C ILE A 121 -15.73 -9.29 -19.59
N GLU A 122 -16.79 -8.66 -20.10
CA GLU A 122 -17.06 -7.23 -19.85
C GLU A 122 -17.22 -6.95 -18.35
N ARG A 123 -17.98 -7.79 -17.64
CA ARG A 123 -18.16 -7.69 -16.19
C ARG A 123 -16.85 -7.90 -15.42
N ALA A 124 -16.00 -8.82 -15.88
CA ALA A 124 -14.69 -9.08 -15.31
C ALA A 124 -13.78 -7.85 -15.42
N TYR A 125 -13.72 -7.21 -16.60
CA TYR A 125 -13.00 -5.93 -16.76
C TYR A 125 -13.55 -4.85 -15.84
N ARG A 126 -14.87 -4.70 -15.78
CA ARG A 126 -15.48 -3.68 -14.92
C ARG A 126 -15.14 -3.88 -13.45
N LEU A 127 -15.15 -5.13 -12.97
CA LEU A 127 -14.76 -5.45 -11.60
C LEU A 127 -13.27 -5.18 -11.36
N TYR A 128 -12.40 -5.53 -12.30
CA TYR A 128 -10.98 -5.23 -12.24
C TYR A 128 -10.74 -3.72 -12.10
N GLU A 129 -11.36 -2.90 -12.97
CA GLU A 129 -11.27 -1.44 -12.90
C GLU A 129 -11.71 -0.88 -11.54
N LEU A 130 -12.85 -1.36 -11.03
CA LEU A 130 -13.37 -0.93 -9.73
C LEU A 130 -12.41 -1.29 -8.59
N GLN A 131 -11.78 -2.47 -8.64
CA GLN A 131 -10.80 -2.87 -7.62
C GLN A 131 -9.51 -2.04 -7.71
N GLN A 132 -9.02 -1.76 -8.92
CA GLN A 132 -7.86 -0.90 -9.11
C GLN A 132 -8.13 0.53 -8.65
N GLU A 133 -9.31 1.06 -8.96
CA GLU A 133 -9.72 2.38 -8.50
C GLU A 133 -9.89 2.43 -6.97
N ASN A 134 -10.48 1.39 -6.37
CA ASN A 134 -10.60 1.29 -4.92
C ASN A 134 -9.22 1.27 -4.24
N LYS A 135 -8.28 0.45 -4.73
CA LYS A 135 -6.90 0.43 -4.23
C LYS A 135 -6.22 1.80 -4.37
N ARG A 136 -6.42 2.47 -5.50
CA ARG A 136 -5.91 3.83 -5.73
C ARG A 136 -6.48 4.81 -4.71
N LEU A 137 -7.80 4.79 -4.49
CA LEU A 137 -8.48 5.66 -3.53
C LEU A 137 -8.07 5.37 -2.07
N GLN A 138 -7.97 4.09 -1.69
CA GLN A 138 -7.47 3.69 -0.37
C GLN A 138 -6.04 4.16 -0.13
N SER A 139 -5.17 4.09 -1.16
CA SER A 139 -3.83 4.64 -1.06
C SER A 139 -3.83 6.17 -0.88
N MET A 140 -4.87 6.86 -1.34
CA MET A 140 -5.05 8.31 -1.21
C MET A 140 -5.76 8.73 0.09
N GLN A 141 -6.39 7.80 0.81
CA GLN A 141 -7.00 8.11 2.10
C GLN A 141 -5.90 8.48 3.10
N GLN A 142 -6.08 9.64 3.74
CA GLN A 142 -5.20 10.11 4.79
C GLN A 142 -5.20 9.09 5.93
N PRO A 143 -4.05 8.77 6.51
CA PRO A 143 -4.05 8.01 7.74
C PRO A 143 -4.74 8.84 8.83
N ASP A 144 -5.69 8.19 9.52
CA ASP A 144 -6.55 8.73 10.58
C ASP A 144 -5.78 9.19 11.83
N VAL A 145 -4.44 9.18 11.76
CA VAL A 145 -3.50 9.51 12.85
C VAL A 145 -2.94 10.94 12.75
N LEU A 146 -3.40 11.72 11.77
CA LEU A 146 -2.99 13.11 11.55
C LEU A 146 -4.09 14.09 11.92
N SER A 147 -4.72 13.94 13.09
CA SER A 147 -5.91 14.68 13.55
C SER A 147 -5.82 16.23 13.58
N GLY A 148 -4.79 16.84 12.99
CA GLY A 148 -4.68 18.28 12.73
C GLY A 148 -4.02 18.69 11.40
N LEU A 149 -3.64 17.75 10.51
CA LEU A 149 -2.99 18.06 9.23
C LEU A 149 -3.94 17.84 8.05
N LEU A 150 -4.47 18.93 7.51
CA LEU A 150 -5.27 18.90 6.28
C LEU A 150 -4.36 19.07 5.07
N THR A 151 -4.18 18.01 4.29
CA THR A 151 -3.38 18.07 3.05
C THR A 151 -3.91 17.17 1.93
N ARG A 152 -3.79 17.63 0.68
CA ARG A 152 -3.96 16.81 -0.53
C ARG A 152 -2.67 16.71 -1.34
N ASP A 153 -1.58 17.28 -0.82
CA ASP A 153 -0.30 17.29 -1.49
C ASP A 153 0.34 15.89 -1.43
N PRO A 154 0.73 15.30 -2.58
CA PRO A 154 1.29 13.95 -2.62
C PRO A 154 2.63 13.81 -1.91
N GLU A 155 3.44 14.88 -1.79
CA GLU A 155 4.70 14.83 -1.06
C GLU A 155 4.45 14.82 0.45
N LEU A 156 3.55 15.68 0.93
CA LEU A 156 3.18 15.70 2.34
C LEU A 156 2.52 14.37 2.76
N LEU A 157 1.72 13.74 1.90
CA LEU A 157 1.20 12.39 2.14
C LEU A 157 2.32 11.33 2.27
N ARG A 158 3.44 11.45 1.55
CA ARG A 158 4.60 10.56 1.74
C ARG A 158 5.28 10.80 3.09
N VAL A 159 5.37 12.06 3.53
CA VAL A 159 5.90 12.40 4.87
C VAL A 159 5.03 11.76 5.94
N CYS A 160 3.70 11.85 5.83
CA CYS A 160 2.76 11.20 6.73
C CYS A 160 2.95 9.69 6.83
N ARG A 161 3.08 8.99 5.69
CA ARG A 161 3.38 7.55 5.68
C ARG A 161 4.74 7.23 6.29
N THR A 162 5.70 8.15 6.22
CA THR A 162 7.00 8.00 6.88
C THR A 162 6.84 8.13 8.39
N ILE A 163 6.05 9.10 8.86
CA ILE A 163 5.70 9.29 10.27
C ILE A 163 5.10 8.01 10.86
N GLU A 164 4.12 7.39 10.18
CA GLU A 164 3.51 6.13 10.64
C GLU A 164 4.53 4.99 10.80
N LYS A 165 5.54 4.94 9.92
CA LYS A 165 6.58 3.90 9.97
C LYS A 165 7.58 4.14 11.08
N VAL A 166 7.94 5.40 11.36
CA VAL A 166 8.93 5.72 12.39
C VAL A 166 8.31 5.78 13.80
N SER A 167 7.01 6.09 13.92
CA SER A 167 6.34 6.27 15.21
C SER A 167 6.27 5.00 16.06
N VAL A 168 6.34 3.83 15.44
CA VAL A 168 6.40 2.53 16.15
C VAL A 168 7.79 2.21 16.72
N SER A 169 8.80 3.01 16.40
CA SER A 169 10.19 2.84 16.87
C SER A 169 10.56 3.87 17.94
N ASP A 170 11.61 3.59 18.70
CA ASP A 170 12.22 4.54 19.65
C ASP A 170 13.29 5.45 19.00
N ALA A 171 13.34 5.48 17.66
CA ALA A 171 14.32 6.30 16.94
C ALA A 171 14.02 7.80 17.05
N THR A 172 15.07 8.61 17.15
CA THR A 172 14.94 10.08 17.09
C THR A 172 14.53 10.53 15.70
N VAL A 173 13.51 11.38 15.61
CA VAL A 173 12.99 11.93 14.34
C VAL A 173 13.45 13.38 14.19
N LEU A 174 14.09 13.69 13.07
CA LEU A 174 14.44 15.06 12.67
C LEU A 174 13.43 15.58 11.64
N LEU A 175 12.71 16.65 11.97
CA LEU A 175 11.77 17.30 11.06
C LEU A 175 12.40 18.55 10.46
N LEU A 176 12.59 18.53 9.14
CA LEU A 176 13.15 19.65 8.39
C LEU A 176 12.07 20.31 7.54
N GLY A 177 12.12 21.64 7.47
CA GLY A 177 11.19 22.44 6.69
C GLY A 177 11.25 23.90 7.10
N GLU A 178 10.79 24.78 6.22
CA GLU A 178 10.71 26.22 6.48
C GLU A 178 9.82 26.54 7.69
N SER A 179 9.91 27.77 8.20
CA SER A 179 9.03 28.22 9.29
C SER A 179 7.57 28.21 8.84
N GLY A 180 6.65 27.74 9.70
CA GLY A 180 5.22 27.69 9.39
C GLY A 180 4.73 26.52 8.52
N THR A 181 5.60 25.57 8.13
CA THR A 181 5.19 24.39 7.32
C THR A 181 4.48 23.28 8.11
N GLY A 182 4.16 23.53 9.40
CA GLY A 182 3.45 22.57 10.24
C GLY A 182 4.33 21.52 10.93
N LYS A 183 5.63 21.78 11.13
CA LYS A 183 6.56 20.87 11.83
C LYS A 183 6.05 20.44 13.22
N GLU A 184 5.44 21.35 13.98
CA GLU A 184 4.86 21.02 15.29
C GLU A 184 3.68 20.03 15.18
N VAL A 185 2.82 20.22 14.17
CA VAL A 185 1.70 19.29 13.90
C VAL A 185 2.24 17.91 13.54
N LEU A 186 3.29 17.85 12.72
CA LEU A 186 3.95 16.60 12.36
C LEU A 186 4.63 15.93 13.57
N ALA A 187 5.29 16.69 14.45
CA ALA A 187 5.89 16.15 15.68
C ALA A 187 4.84 15.56 16.63
N ARG A 188 3.70 16.25 16.78
CA ARG A 188 2.57 15.73 17.55
C ARG A 188 1.99 14.46 16.94
N ALA A 189 1.89 14.40 15.61
CA ALA A 189 1.45 13.19 14.91
C ALA A 189 2.40 12.00 15.15
N VAL A 190 3.72 12.22 15.18
CA VAL A 190 4.69 11.16 15.56
C VAL A 190 4.36 10.62 16.95
N HIS A 191 4.10 11.49 17.92
CA HIS A 191 3.76 11.07 19.29
C HIS A 191 2.42 10.32 19.37
N GLU A 192 1.36 10.85 18.77
CA GLU A 192 0.02 10.25 18.76
C GLU A 192 -0.02 8.88 18.05
N SER A 193 0.86 8.70 17.06
CA SER A 193 1.05 7.46 16.30
C SER A 193 1.99 6.45 16.99
N SER A 194 2.55 6.79 18.15
CA SER A 194 3.55 5.96 18.82
C SER A 194 2.97 5.08 19.92
N ALA A 195 3.77 4.12 20.41
CA ALA A 195 3.45 3.35 21.62
C ALA A 195 3.29 4.25 22.87
N ARG A 196 3.86 5.46 22.84
CA ARG A 196 3.87 6.44 23.94
C ARG A 196 2.74 7.46 23.85
N ARG A 197 1.76 7.29 22.96
CA ARG A 197 0.63 8.24 22.75
C ARG A 197 -0.20 8.61 23.97
N ARG A 198 -0.10 7.84 25.06
CA ARG A 198 -0.80 8.09 26.34
C ARG A 198 0.08 8.82 27.35
N GLU A 199 1.37 8.92 27.07
CA GLU A 199 2.37 9.59 27.90
C GLU A 199 2.45 11.08 27.57
N ARG A 200 3.30 11.82 28.26
CA ARG A 200 3.43 13.27 28.04
C ARG A 200 4.12 13.59 26.71
N PHE A 201 3.54 14.50 25.96
CA PHE A 201 4.21 15.25 24.90
C PHE A 201 4.67 16.60 25.45
N VAL A 202 5.98 16.81 25.53
CA VAL A 202 6.59 18.05 26.02
C VAL A 202 7.29 18.73 24.86
N ALA A 203 6.84 19.93 24.49
CA ALA A 203 7.48 20.75 23.47
C ALA A 203 8.20 21.94 24.11
N ILE A 204 9.39 22.25 23.60
CA ILE A 204 10.16 23.43 23.95
C ILE A 204 10.68 24.08 22.67
N ASN A 205 10.49 25.39 22.54
CA ASN A 205 11.06 26.17 21.45
C ASN A 205 12.36 26.80 21.94
N CYS A 206 13.49 26.36 21.38
CA CYS A 206 14.82 26.78 21.81
C CYS A 206 15.12 28.24 21.46
N ALA A 207 14.53 28.78 20.38
CA ALA A 207 14.70 30.16 19.96
C ALA A 207 13.93 31.17 20.82
N ALA A 208 12.83 30.74 21.46
CA ALA A 208 11.95 31.61 22.24
C ALA A 208 12.41 31.85 23.69
N ILE A 209 13.39 31.09 24.17
CA ILE A 209 13.86 31.13 25.56
C ILE A 209 15.28 31.70 25.60
N PRO A 210 15.55 32.72 26.44
CA PRO A 210 16.90 33.24 26.63
C PRO A 210 17.89 32.13 27.05
N ASP A 211 19.09 32.12 26.47
CA ASP A 211 20.14 31.10 26.70
C ASP A 211 20.39 30.78 28.17
N ASN A 212 20.39 31.81 29.02
CA ASN A 212 20.64 31.69 30.46
C ASN A 212 19.52 30.95 31.22
N LEU A 213 18.30 30.91 30.66
CA LEU A 213 17.17 30.19 31.23
C LEU A 213 16.93 28.84 30.54
N LEU A 214 17.35 28.69 29.28
CA LEU A 214 17.14 27.48 28.49
C LEU A 214 17.74 26.24 29.16
N GLU A 215 18.92 26.38 29.78
CA GLU A 215 19.53 25.29 30.55
C GLU A 215 18.64 24.84 31.72
N SER A 216 18.14 25.79 32.49
CA SER A 216 17.30 25.54 33.66
C SER A 216 15.94 24.97 33.29
N GLU A 217 15.39 25.38 32.14
CA GLU A 217 14.16 24.79 31.59
C GLU A 217 14.38 23.35 31.13
N LEU A 218 15.45 23.06 30.38
CA LEU A 218 15.71 21.71 29.86
C LEU A 218 16.05 20.70 30.95
N PHE A 219 16.99 21.05 31.83
CA PHE A 219 17.59 20.13 32.81
C PHE A 219 17.04 20.31 34.23
N GLY A 220 16.33 21.40 34.52
CA GLY A 220 15.89 21.72 35.86
C GLY A 220 17.01 22.34 36.70
N TYR A 221 16.70 22.64 37.96
CA TYR A 221 17.67 23.18 38.90
C TYR A 221 17.29 22.82 40.34
N GLU A 222 18.31 22.69 41.19
CA GLU A 222 18.14 22.50 42.63
C GLU A 222 18.02 23.83 43.37
N LYS A 223 17.45 23.78 44.58
CA LYS A 223 17.40 24.92 45.48
C LYS A 223 18.82 25.45 45.75
N GLY A 224 19.04 26.74 45.45
CA GLY A 224 20.34 27.40 45.63
C GLY A 224 21.27 27.34 44.40
N ALA A 225 20.85 26.80 43.26
CA ALA A 225 21.67 26.75 42.04
C ALA A 225 22.06 28.15 41.49
N PHE A 226 21.22 29.17 41.71
CA PHE A 226 21.50 30.57 41.36
C PHE A 226 20.75 31.52 42.31
N THR A 227 21.09 32.82 42.26
CA THR A 227 20.43 33.86 43.05
C THR A 227 18.95 33.97 42.67
N GLY A 228 18.06 33.53 43.55
CA GLY A 228 16.60 33.46 43.31
C GLY A 228 16.03 32.04 43.22
N ALA A 229 16.88 31.00 43.23
CA ALA A 229 16.45 29.59 43.20
C ALA A 229 15.89 29.11 44.56
N GLY A 230 14.69 29.58 44.92
CA GLY A 230 14.04 29.29 46.21
C GLY A 230 13.50 27.86 46.38
N LYS A 231 13.37 27.10 45.29
CA LYS A 231 12.87 25.71 45.25
C LYS A 231 13.57 24.91 44.16
N THR A 232 13.57 23.58 44.31
CA THR A 232 13.96 22.65 43.24
C THR A 232 12.86 22.58 42.18
N THR A 233 13.23 22.63 40.91
CA THR A 233 12.30 22.56 39.77
C THR A 233 12.79 21.50 38.78
N PRO A 234 11.97 20.50 38.42
CA PRO A 234 12.34 19.48 37.44
C PRO A 234 12.39 20.07 36.02
N GLY A 235 13.32 19.58 35.21
CA GLY A 235 13.51 20.02 33.83
C GLY A 235 12.50 19.40 32.85
N LYS A 236 12.39 19.97 31.65
CA LYS A 236 11.53 19.44 30.58
C LYS A 236 11.87 18.00 30.23
N ILE A 237 13.16 17.65 30.21
CA ILE A 237 13.61 16.27 29.94
C ILE A 237 13.03 15.30 30.97
N GLU A 238 13.11 15.65 32.26
CA GLU A 238 12.55 14.84 33.35
C GLU A 238 11.03 14.74 33.25
N THR A 239 10.34 15.85 32.94
CA THR A 239 8.88 15.85 32.79
C THR A 239 8.39 15.07 31.56
N ALA A 240 9.26 14.85 30.58
CA ALA A 240 9.00 14.09 29.37
C ALA A 240 9.38 12.60 29.51
N ASN A 241 9.81 12.17 30.70
CA ASN A 241 10.19 10.78 30.94
C ASN A 241 9.06 9.82 30.54
N ASN A 242 9.42 8.71 29.87
CA ASN A 242 8.53 7.76 29.18
C ASN A 242 7.66 8.33 28.04
N GLY A 243 7.66 9.64 27.83
CA GLY A 243 6.91 10.32 26.79
C GLY A 243 7.77 10.71 25.59
N THR A 244 7.49 11.90 25.05
CA THR A 244 8.18 12.49 23.90
C THR A 244 8.58 13.92 24.22
N LEU A 245 9.86 14.24 24.02
CA LEU A 245 10.38 15.60 24.06
C LEU A 245 10.59 16.11 22.63
N MET A 246 9.91 17.19 22.27
CA MET A 246 10.10 17.91 21.01
C MET A 246 10.98 19.13 21.28
N LEU A 247 12.12 19.20 20.59
CA LEU A 247 13.01 20.35 20.57
C LEU A 247 12.78 21.14 19.27
N ASP A 248 11.98 22.19 19.34
CA ASP A 248 11.72 23.07 18.19
C ASP A 248 12.84 24.09 18.04
N GLU A 249 13.20 24.40 16.79
CA GLU A 249 14.36 25.23 16.45
C GLU A 249 15.67 24.75 17.13
N ILE A 250 15.93 23.43 17.11
CA ILE A 250 17.13 22.82 17.72
C ILE A 250 18.46 23.39 17.19
N GLY A 251 18.45 24.03 16.01
CA GLY A 251 19.61 24.75 15.46
C GLY A 251 20.05 25.95 16.29
N ASP A 252 19.13 26.57 17.04
CA ASP A 252 19.41 27.73 17.91
C ASP A 252 19.92 27.32 19.29
N LEU A 253 20.12 26.02 19.54
CA LEU A 253 20.63 25.56 20.83
C LEU A 253 22.10 25.96 21.03
N PRO A 254 22.46 26.64 22.14
CA PRO A 254 23.85 27.01 22.42
C PRO A 254 24.78 25.79 22.44
N HIS A 255 26.00 25.92 21.92
CA HIS A 255 26.98 24.82 21.83
C HIS A 255 27.25 24.12 23.16
N ALA A 256 27.26 24.87 24.27
CA ALA A 256 27.46 24.31 25.60
C ALA A 256 26.33 23.34 25.99
N LEU A 257 25.09 23.59 25.56
CA LEU A 257 23.94 22.72 25.82
C LEU A 257 23.89 21.53 24.86
N GLN A 258 24.38 21.67 23.63
CA GLN A 258 24.49 20.55 22.68
C GLN A 258 25.35 19.43 23.27
N ALA A 259 26.46 19.77 23.91
CA ALA A 259 27.34 18.81 24.57
C ALA A 259 26.68 18.08 25.75
N LYS A 260 25.69 18.71 26.41
CA LYS A 260 24.93 18.10 27.51
C LYS A 260 23.82 17.19 27.02
N LEU A 261 23.17 17.51 25.90
CA LEU A 261 22.14 16.64 25.29
C LEU A 261 22.72 15.37 24.66
N LEU A 262 23.99 15.39 24.25
CA LEU A 262 24.70 14.23 23.70
C LEU A 262 25.11 13.19 24.76
N ARG A 263 25.03 13.53 26.05
CA ARG A 263 25.45 12.68 27.17
C ARG A 263 24.25 12.12 27.92
#